data_AF-A0A8T5LZW6-F1
#
_entry.id   AF-A0A8T5LZW6-F1
#
_cell.length_a   1.000
_cell.length_b   1.000
_cell.length_c   1.000
_cell.angle_alpha   90.00
_cell.angle_beta   90.00
_cell.angle_gamma   90.00
#
_symmetry.space_group_name_H-M   'P 1'
#
loop_
_entity.id
_entity.type
_entity.pdbx_description
1 polymer ?
#
loop_
_entity_poly.entity_id
_entity_poly.type
_entity_poly.pdbx_seq_one_letter_code
_entity_poly.pdbx_strand_id
1 'polypeptide(L)'
;MNQKGQTAVEYLITTSFLLLITGIIFAYGLFIYTDSVASSTARTAVSSIVNTINQVYALGPGTALFISVDIPQNIGDIKIESTSSHSALVFQLQTSGGLSDISETAKTTFEFSGPTENDLKQEGRYPLKV
;
A
#
# COMPACT_ATOMS: atom_id res chain seq x y z
N MET A 1 -45.37 31.55 19.07
CA MET A 1 -43.94 31.17 18.98
C MET A 1 -43.11 32.45 19.00
N ASN A 2 -42.17 32.57 19.94
CA ASN A 2 -41.31 33.76 20.05
C ASN A 2 -40.20 33.69 18.98
N GLN A 3 -39.94 34.80 18.28
CA GLN A 3 -38.92 34.89 17.21
C GLN A 3 -37.58 34.23 17.59
N LYS A 4 -37.16 34.40 18.86
CA LYS A 4 -35.92 33.82 19.39
C LYS A 4 -35.86 32.29 19.29
N GLY A 5 -36.99 31.60 19.47
CA GLY A 5 -37.07 30.14 19.38
C GLY A 5 -36.98 29.64 17.93
N GLN A 6 -37.59 30.37 16.99
CA GLN A 6 -37.49 30.06 15.55
C GLN A 6 -36.05 30.24 15.06
N THR A 7 -35.41 31.35 15.41
CA THR A 7 -34.02 31.63 15.04
C THR A 7 -33.05 30.59 15.61
N ALA A 8 -33.22 30.19 16.87
CA ALA A 8 -32.38 29.15 17.48
C ALA A 8 -32.52 27.80 16.76
N VAL A 9 -33.74 27.43 16.35
CA VAL A 9 -33.99 26.20 15.59
C VAL A 9 -33.38 26.26 14.19
N GLU A 10 -33.48 27.41 13.49
CA GLU A 10 -32.81 27.60 12.20
C GLU A 10 -31.30 27.41 12.30
N TYR A 11 -30.65 28.03 13.29
CA TYR A 11 -29.21 27.84 13.51
C TYR A 11 -28.86 26.38 13.78
N LEU A 12 -29.63 25.68 14.61
CA LEU A 12 -29.39 24.26 14.91
C LEU A 12 -29.49 23.39 13.65
N ILE A 13 -30.50 23.65 12.80
CA ILE A 13 -30.68 22.94 11.53
C ILE A 13 -29.53 23.24 10.57
N THR A 14 -29.16 24.52 10.40
CA THR A 14 -28.06 24.91 9.51
C THR A 14 -26.72 24.32 9.96
N THR A 15 -26.40 24.39 11.25
CA THR A 15 -25.17 23.82 11.79
C THR A 15 -25.13 22.30 11.65
N SER A 16 -26.26 21.61 11.90
CA SER A 16 -26.35 20.16 11.73
C SER A 16 -26.16 19.73 10.27
N PHE A 17 -26.74 20.48 9.34
CA PHE A 17 -26.59 20.25 7.92
C PHE A 17 -25.13 20.44 7.46
N LEU A 18 -24.48 21.51 7.94
CA LEU A 18 -23.06 21.74 7.66
C LEU A 18 -22.18 20.62 8.21
N LEU A 19 -22.41 20.19 9.45
CA LEU A 19 -21.67 19.08 10.06
C LEU A 19 -21.85 17.77 9.29
N LEU A 20 -23.06 17.51 8.79
CA LEU A 20 -23.33 16.32 7.98
C LEU A 20 -22.53 16.34 6.68
N ILE A 21 -22.51 17.46 5.96
CA ILE A 21 -21.72 17.60 4.73
C ILE A 21 -20.23 17.45 5.01
N THR A 22 -19.72 18.14 6.04
CA THR A 22 -18.30 18.03 6.43
C THR A 22 -17.94 16.60 6.83
N GLY A 23 -18.83 15.91 7.55
CA GLY A 23 -18.64 14.51 7.94
C GLY A 23 -18.51 13.58 6.73
N ILE A 24 -19.35 13.76 5.70
CA ILE A 24 -19.26 12.97 4.46
C ILE A 24 -17.93 13.23 3.74
N ILE A 25 -17.56 14.51 3.56
CA ILE A 25 -16.29 14.88 2.90
C ILE A 25 -15.10 14.29 3.65
N PHE A 26 -15.11 14.37 4.98
CA PHE A 26 -14.03 13.85 5.80
C PHE A 26 -13.93 12.32 5.73
N ALA A 27 -15.06 11.62 5.75
CA ALA A 27 -15.10 10.16 5.59
C ALA A 27 -14.48 9.72 4.26
N TYR A 28 -14.88 10.36 3.15
CA TYR A 28 -14.28 10.10 1.83
C TYR A 28 -12.77 10.43 1.79
N GLY A 29 -12.37 11.54 2.41
CA GLY A 29 -10.97 11.93 2.49
C GLY A 29 -10.11 10.90 3.21
N LEU A 30 -10.63 10.29 4.28
CA LEU A 30 -9.93 9.23 5.02
C LEU A 30 -9.69 7.99 4.15
N PHE A 31 -10.69 7.54 3.37
CA PHE A 31 -10.53 6.37 2.49
C PHE A 31 -9.47 6.60 1.40
N ILE A 32 -9.49 7.78 0.77
CA ILE A 32 -8.49 8.13 -0.26
C ILE A 32 -7.09 8.21 0.36
N TYR A 33 -6.99 8.77 1.57
CA TYR A 33 -5.73 8.87 2.29
C TYR A 33 -5.14 7.48 2.62
N THR A 34 -5.96 6.55 3.14
CA THR A 34 -5.50 5.20 3.47
C THR A 34 -5.01 4.45 2.23
N ASP A 35 -5.73 4.55 1.11
CA ASP A 35 -5.34 3.92 -0.15
C ASP A 35 -4.01 4.49 -0.69
N SER A 36 -3.85 5.81 -0.59
CA SER A 36 -2.62 6.50 -1.02
C SER A 36 -1.41 6.08 -0.18
N VAL A 37 -1.57 5.99 1.14
CA VAL A 37 -0.50 5.53 2.04
C VAL A 37 -0.14 4.07 1.74
N ALA A 38 -1.12 3.18 1.59
CA ALA A 38 -0.88 1.77 1.26
C ALA A 38 -0.13 1.62 -0.09
N SER A 39 -0.56 2.37 -1.11
CA SER A 39 0.10 2.39 -2.43
C SER A 39 1.54 2.90 -2.36
N SER A 40 1.78 3.98 -1.62
CA SER A 40 3.12 4.53 -1.42
C SER A 40 4.04 3.52 -0.70
N THR A 41 3.56 2.90 0.37
CA THR A 41 4.34 1.89 1.12
C THR A 41 4.65 0.68 0.25
N ALA A 42 3.69 0.15 -0.50
CA ALA A 42 3.94 -0.95 -1.44
C ALA A 42 4.97 -0.57 -2.52
N ARG A 43 4.91 0.65 -3.07
CA ARG A 43 5.91 1.13 -4.02
C ARG A 43 7.31 1.19 -3.40
N THR A 44 7.43 1.71 -2.18
CA THR A 44 8.69 1.73 -1.46
C THR A 44 9.20 0.32 -1.18
N ALA A 45 8.31 -0.59 -0.81
CA ALA A 45 8.63 -2.00 -0.56
C ALA A 45 9.19 -2.69 -1.80
N VAL A 46 8.43 -2.66 -2.89
CA VAL A 46 8.81 -3.24 -4.18
C VAL A 46 10.13 -2.65 -4.69
N SER A 47 10.29 -1.32 -4.61
CA SER A 47 11.53 -0.66 -5.01
C SER A 47 12.72 -1.06 -4.14
N SER A 48 12.56 -1.14 -2.81
CA SER A 48 13.62 -1.57 -1.90
C SER A 48 14.08 -3.00 -2.20
N ILE A 49 13.12 -3.88 -2.50
CA ILE A 49 13.40 -5.27 -2.86
C ILE A 49 14.19 -5.32 -4.18
N VAL A 50 13.70 -4.67 -5.23
CA VAL A 50 14.37 -4.63 -6.56
C VAL A 50 15.77 -4.01 -6.48
N ASN A 51 15.93 -2.95 -5.70
CA ASN A 51 17.25 -2.34 -5.49
C ASN A 51 18.22 -3.29 -4.79
N THR A 52 17.73 -4.06 -3.83
CA THR A 52 18.54 -5.08 -3.13
C THR A 52 18.93 -6.21 -4.07
N ILE A 53 18.00 -6.71 -4.89
CA ILE A 53 18.29 -7.70 -5.93
C ILE A 53 19.41 -7.20 -6.85
N ASN A 54 19.30 -5.96 -7.31
CA ASN A 54 20.32 -5.35 -8.17
C ASN A 54 21.68 -5.22 -7.45
N GLN A 55 21.69 -4.99 -6.14
CA GLN A 55 22.92 -4.96 -5.33
C GLN A 55 23.54 -6.35 -5.18
N VAL A 56 22.75 -7.38 -4.84
CA VAL A 56 23.23 -8.78 -4.76
C VAL A 56 23.84 -9.19 -6.10
N TYR A 57 23.16 -8.87 -7.21
CA TYR A 57 23.67 -9.13 -8.55
C TYR A 57 25.01 -8.44 -8.82
N ALA A 58 25.16 -7.17 -8.42
CA ALA A 58 26.39 -6.42 -8.60
C ALA A 58 27.55 -6.93 -7.73
N LEU A 59 27.26 -7.50 -6.55
CA LEU A 59 28.26 -8.06 -5.63
C LEU A 59 28.79 -9.42 -6.12
N GLY A 60 28.03 -10.12 -6.96
CA GLY A 60 28.45 -11.37 -7.60
C GLY A 60 27.98 -12.63 -6.88
N PRO A 61 28.25 -13.80 -7.49
CA PRO A 61 27.66 -15.07 -7.10
C PRO A 61 28.08 -15.51 -5.70
N GLY A 62 27.14 -16.09 -4.95
CA GLY A 62 27.34 -16.54 -3.56
C GLY A 62 27.02 -15.46 -2.50
N THR A 63 26.71 -14.24 -2.92
CA THR A 63 26.23 -13.17 -2.04
C THR A 63 24.75 -13.36 -1.75
N ALA A 64 24.34 -13.18 -0.49
CA ALA A 64 22.94 -13.09 -0.09
C ALA A 64 22.77 -11.87 0.81
N LEU A 65 21.68 -11.13 0.61
CA LEU A 65 21.34 -9.99 1.47
C LEU A 65 20.00 -10.22 2.16
N PHE A 66 19.94 -9.80 3.42
CA PHE A 66 18.70 -9.78 4.20
C PHE A 66 18.18 -8.36 4.25
N ILE A 67 16.92 -8.19 3.87
CA ILE A 67 16.24 -6.89 3.96
C ILE A 67 14.98 -6.99 4.77
N SER A 68 14.71 -5.95 5.55
CA SER A 68 13.43 -5.75 6.21
C SER A 68 12.60 -4.79 5.37
N VAL A 69 11.43 -5.25 4.95
CA VAL A 69 10.53 -4.46 4.11
C VAL A 69 9.19 -4.32 4.82
N ASP A 70 8.69 -3.10 4.86
CA ASP A 70 7.37 -2.79 5.42
C ASP A 70 6.31 -3.10 4.34
N ILE A 71 5.49 -4.13 4.60
CA ILE A 71 4.41 -4.53 3.70
C ILE A 71 3.10 -3.88 4.16
N PRO A 72 2.40 -3.12 3.31
CA PRO A 72 1.15 -2.46 3.71
C PRO A 72 0.01 -3.46 3.93
N GLN A 73 -0.98 -3.05 4.73
CA GLN A 73 -2.25 -3.78 4.83
C GLN A 73 -2.94 -3.83 3.45
N ASN A 74 -3.67 -4.92 3.19
CA ASN A 74 -4.48 -5.15 1.97
C ASN A 74 -3.72 -5.53 0.70
N ILE A 75 -2.56 -6.17 0.81
CA ILE A 75 -2.01 -6.93 -0.33
C ILE A 75 -2.90 -8.16 -0.57
N GLY A 76 -3.50 -8.21 -1.76
CA GLY A 76 -4.28 -9.36 -2.22
C GLY A 76 -3.39 -10.50 -2.72
N ASP A 77 -2.39 -10.16 -3.54
CA ASP A 77 -1.48 -11.13 -4.15
C ASP A 77 -0.08 -10.52 -4.40
N ILE A 78 0.95 -11.36 -4.37
CA ILE A 78 2.33 -11.00 -4.71
C ILE A 78 2.78 -11.95 -5.81
N LYS A 79 3.02 -11.42 -7.00
CA LYS A 79 3.44 -12.20 -8.16
C LYS A 79 4.87 -11.86 -8.54
N ILE A 80 5.64 -12.90 -8.87
CA ILE A 80 6.94 -12.76 -9.51
C ILE A 80 6.76 -13.20 -10.96
N GLU A 81 6.82 -12.26 -11.88
CA GLU A 81 6.77 -12.54 -13.30
C GLU A 81 8.20 -12.63 -13.83
N SER A 82 8.68 -13.86 -14.04
CA SER A 82 10.05 -14.09 -14.49
C SER A 82 10.11 -14.35 -16.00
N THR A 83 10.98 -13.62 -16.70
CA THR A 83 11.38 -13.87 -18.09
C THR A 83 12.86 -14.29 -18.12
N SER A 84 13.32 -14.88 -19.23
CA SER A 84 14.67 -15.44 -19.43
C SER A 84 15.86 -14.51 -19.12
N SER A 85 15.63 -13.22 -18.88
CA SER A 85 16.70 -12.24 -18.59
C SER A 85 16.39 -11.27 -17.44
N HIS A 86 15.12 -11.19 -17.01
CA HIS A 86 14.66 -10.21 -16.02
C HIS A 86 13.44 -10.76 -15.27
N SER A 87 13.27 -10.39 -14.00
CA SER A 87 12.06 -10.69 -13.24
C SER A 87 11.39 -9.41 -12.75
N ALA A 88 10.07 -9.35 -12.87
CA ALA A 88 9.24 -8.28 -12.33
C ALA A 88 8.57 -8.74 -11.03
N LEU A 89 8.60 -7.88 -10.02
CA LEU A 89 7.85 -8.06 -8.79
C LEU A 89 6.58 -7.23 -8.88
N VAL A 90 5.42 -7.87 -8.71
CA VAL A 90 4.10 -7.24 -8.79
C VAL A 90 3.38 -7.43 -7.45
N PHE A 91 3.03 -6.33 -6.80
CA PHE A 91 2.17 -6.29 -5.63
C PHE A 91 0.77 -5.88 -6.08
N GLN A 92 -0.21 -6.74 -5.88
CA GLN A 92 -1.60 -6.45 -6.13
C GLN A 92 -2.29 -6.01 -4.84
N LEU A 93 -2.73 -4.76 -4.81
CA LEU A 93 -3.39 -4.12 -3.68
C LEU A 93 -4.90 -4.06 -3.89
N GLN A 94 -5.67 -4.36 -2.85
CA GLN A 94 -7.10 -4.08 -2.82
C GLN A 94 -7.30 -2.66 -2.30
N THR A 95 -7.72 -1.75 -3.18
CA THR A 95 -8.08 -0.36 -2.85
C THR A 95 -9.59 -0.17 -2.84
N SER A 96 -10.07 0.97 -2.32
CA SER A 96 -11.50 1.33 -2.34
C SER A 96 -12.04 1.45 -3.78
N GLY A 97 -11.18 1.69 -4.76
CA GLY A 97 -11.51 1.74 -6.19
C GLY A 97 -11.38 0.42 -6.94
N GLY A 98 -10.94 -0.65 -6.29
CA GLY A 98 -10.69 -1.97 -6.91
C GLY A 98 -9.24 -2.45 -6.76
N LEU A 99 -8.84 -3.42 -7.58
CA LEU A 99 -7.48 -3.96 -7.57
C LEU A 99 -6.51 -2.99 -8.26
N SER A 100 -5.36 -2.74 -7.64
CA SER A 100 -4.28 -1.90 -8.17
C SER A 100 -2.97 -2.66 -8.13
N ASP A 101 -2.29 -2.75 -9.27
CA ASP A 101 -1.02 -3.45 -9.38
C ASP A 101 0.15 -2.46 -9.32
N ILE A 102 1.12 -2.74 -8.44
CA ILE A 102 2.37 -2.00 -8.32
C ILE A 102 3.51 -2.94 -8.70
N SER A 103 4.20 -2.63 -9.79
CA SER A 103 5.26 -3.47 -10.33
C SER A 103 6.58 -2.74 -10.52
N GLU A 104 7.69 -3.40 -10.23
CA GLU A 104 9.05 -2.99 -10.62
C GLU A 104 9.81 -4.17 -11.23
N THR A 105 10.73 -3.87 -12.15
CA THR A 105 11.52 -4.88 -12.87
C THR A 105 12.96 -4.88 -12.40
N ALA A 106 13.45 -6.03 -11.94
CA ALA A 106 14.84 -6.23 -11.60
C ALA A 106 15.71 -6.50 -12.84
N LYS A 107 16.99 -6.14 -12.76
CA LYS A 107 17.97 -6.34 -13.85
C LYS A 107 18.40 -7.78 -14.05
N THR A 108 17.94 -8.67 -13.16
CA THR A 108 18.29 -10.09 -13.17
C THR A 108 17.09 -10.92 -12.70
N THR A 109 17.16 -12.23 -12.94
CA THR A 109 16.22 -13.18 -12.38
C THR A 109 16.55 -13.43 -10.91
N PHE A 110 15.52 -13.49 -10.06
CA PHE A 110 15.68 -13.73 -8.63
C PHE A 110 14.59 -14.68 -8.13
N GLU A 111 14.92 -15.40 -7.07
CA GLU A 111 13.97 -16.20 -6.30
C GLU A 111 13.94 -15.63 -4.88
N PHE A 112 12.76 -15.45 -4.30
CA PHE A 112 12.66 -15.12 -2.88
C PHE A 112 12.73 -16.38 -2.03
N SER A 113 13.50 -16.31 -0.96
CA SER A 113 13.39 -17.23 0.16
C SER A 113 12.98 -16.44 1.40
N GLY A 114 11.76 -16.66 1.89
CA GLY A 114 11.16 -15.82 2.92
C GLY A 114 9.78 -16.32 3.38
N PRO A 115 9.02 -15.49 4.11
CA PRO A 115 7.71 -15.84 4.63
C PRO A 115 6.77 -16.30 3.51
N THR A 116 5.85 -17.21 3.84
CA THR A 116 4.88 -17.71 2.86
C THR A 116 3.97 -16.58 2.37
N GLU A 117 3.34 -16.75 1.20
CA GLU A 117 2.38 -15.79 0.65
C GLU A 117 1.29 -15.39 1.65
N ASN A 118 0.94 -16.29 2.58
CA ASN A 118 -0.02 -16.02 3.66
C ASN A 118 0.55 -15.16 4.80
N ASP A 119 1.87 -15.22 5.05
CA ASP A 119 2.54 -14.36 6.02
C ASP A 119 2.65 -12.93 5.48
N LEU A 120 2.92 -12.78 4.17
CA LEU A 120 3.02 -11.47 3.50
C LEU A 120 1.67 -10.74 3.32
N LYS A 121 0.54 -11.40 3.59
CA LYS A 121 -0.80 -10.78 3.64
C LYS A 121 -1.05 -10.01 4.94
N GLN A 122 -0.18 -10.15 5.94
CA GLN A 122 -0.26 -9.42 7.19
C GLN A 122 0.74 -8.27 7.20
N GLU A 123 0.35 -7.12 7.75
CA GLU A 123 1.27 -5.98 7.91
C GLU A 123 2.41 -6.36 8.83
N GLY A 124 3.64 -6.06 8.41
CA GLY A 124 4.81 -6.39 9.20
C GLY A 124 6.12 -6.16 8.48
N ARG A 125 7.20 -6.24 9.25
CA ARG A 125 8.56 -6.29 8.74
C ARG A 125 8.97 -7.72 8.54
N TYR A 126 9.25 -8.06 7.29
CA TYR A 126 9.66 -9.41 6.95
C TYR A 126 11.11 -9.44 6.51
N PRO A 127 11.94 -10.34 7.07
CA PRO A 127 13.26 -10.61 6.53
C PRO A 127 13.11 -11.38 5.22
N LEU A 128 13.47 -10.75 4.11
CA LEU A 128 13.56 -11.40 2.80
C LEU A 128 15.02 -11.73 2.53
N LYS A 129 15.29 -12.99 2.18
CA LYS A 129 16.58 -13.40 1.63
C LYS A 129 16.47 -13.33 0.12
N VAL A 130 17.36 -12.52 -0.45
CA VAL A 130 17.55 -12.33 -1.88
C VAL A 130 18.91 -12.87 -2.28
#